data_AF-A0A015JZD7-F1
#
_entry.id   AF-A0A015JZD7-F1
#
_cell.length_a   1.000
_cell.length_b   1.000
_cell.length_c   1.000
_cell.angle_alpha   90.00
_cell.angle_beta   90.00
_cell.angle_gamma   90.00
#
_symmetry.space_group_name_H-M   'P 1'
#
loop_
_entity.id
_entity.type
_entity.pdbx_description
1 polymer ?
#
loop_
_entity_poly.entity_id
_entity_poly.type
_entity_poly.pdbx_seq_one_letter_code
_entity_poly.pdbx_strand_id
1 'polypeptide(L)'
;MEVDLCFVMDCTGSMGEYIEGAKDAIEKVVEYMAKLEPAIKIRVGFCGYRDHCDNPIRLQVFDFTYSCEEFKNYLSNVPATGGGGDGPEDVLGGLNAAVTKMTWRNTTRVLLHIGDYPPHGHQFDNPEDDYPDGDPYGLTEEQVLREMRSAEIHYFFGKITEYTDTMIKVFQSIIGEFPVFDIMSTPDPEGLVEKFFDAACSAINSAITLRE
;
A
#
# COMPACT_ATOMS: atom_id res chain seq x y z
N MET A 1 10.56 9.94 19.10
CA MET A 1 9.25 9.68 18.45
C MET A 1 9.20 8.27 17.94
N GLU A 2 8.03 7.63 17.92
CA GLU A 2 7.88 6.24 17.46
C GLU A 2 6.82 6.17 16.34
N VAL A 3 7.19 5.53 15.23
CA VAL A 3 6.36 5.44 14.01
C VAL A 3 6.20 3.98 13.61
N ASP A 4 5.00 3.61 13.20
CA ASP A 4 4.71 2.38 12.46
C ASP A 4 4.47 2.74 10.99
N LEU A 5 5.28 2.17 10.10
CA LEU A 5 5.19 2.36 8.66
C LEU A 5 4.87 1.03 7.97
N CYS A 6 3.68 0.92 7.39
CA CYS A 6 3.24 -0.25 6.64
C CYS A 6 3.19 0.06 5.15
N PHE A 7 3.79 -0.82 4.35
CA PHE A 7 3.63 -0.83 2.91
C PHE A 7 2.56 -1.85 2.54
N VAL A 8 1.54 -1.42 1.79
CA VAL A 8 0.57 -2.31 1.16
C VAL A 8 0.86 -2.29 -0.33
N MET A 9 1.04 -3.45 -0.95
CA MET A 9 1.51 -3.51 -2.34
C MET A 9 0.75 -4.56 -3.13
N ASP A 10 0.24 -4.15 -4.28
CA ASP A 10 -0.14 -5.07 -5.35
C ASP A 10 1.08 -5.89 -5.76
N CYS A 11 0.98 -7.22 -5.79
CA CYS A 11 2.03 -8.00 -6.44
C CYS A 11 1.51 -9.15 -7.31
N THR A 12 0.52 -8.82 -8.12
CA THR A 12 0.00 -9.61 -9.24
C THR A 12 1.00 -9.61 -10.40
N GLY A 13 0.68 -10.33 -11.48
CA GLY A 13 1.51 -10.35 -12.68
C GLY A 13 1.63 -9.01 -13.40
N SER A 14 0.62 -8.13 -13.34
CA SER A 14 0.64 -6.81 -14.01
C SER A 14 1.72 -5.90 -13.43
N MET A 15 2.05 -6.08 -12.16
CA MET A 15 3.14 -5.41 -11.47
C MET A 15 4.54 -5.82 -11.95
N GLY A 16 4.68 -6.77 -12.89
CA GLY A 16 5.97 -7.34 -13.31
C GLY A 16 7.04 -6.32 -13.72
N GLU A 17 6.68 -5.26 -14.44
CA GLU A 17 7.62 -4.20 -14.85
C GLU A 17 7.84 -3.14 -13.76
N TYR A 18 7.00 -3.10 -12.72
CA TYR A 18 6.97 -2.05 -11.71
C TYR A 18 7.51 -2.50 -10.35
N ILE A 19 7.39 -3.79 -10.03
CA ILE A 19 7.61 -4.31 -8.69
C ILE A 19 9.04 -4.09 -8.20
N GLU A 20 10.05 -4.27 -9.05
CA GLU A 20 11.44 -4.08 -8.65
C GLU A 20 11.73 -2.60 -8.37
N GLY A 21 11.20 -1.68 -9.17
CA GLY A 21 11.30 -0.25 -8.90
C GLY A 21 10.57 0.16 -7.61
N ALA A 22 9.40 -0.43 -7.34
CA ALA A 22 8.67 -0.21 -6.09
C ALA A 22 9.46 -0.74 -4.87
N LYS A 23 10.05 -1.94 -4.96
CA LYS A 23 10.90 -2.51 -3.91
C LYS A 23 12.12 -1.63 -3.64
N ASP A 24 12.85 -1.22 -4.69
CA ASP A 24 14.01 -0.33 -4.57
C ASP A 24 13.64 0.99 -3.88
N ALA A 25 12.47 1.55 -4.20
CA ALA A 25 11.99 2.77 -3.58
C ALA A 25 11.67 2.58 -2.09
N ILE A 26 10.98 1.49 -1.76
CA ILE A 26 10.71 1.09 -0.38
C ILE A 26 12.02 0.92 0.40
N GLU A 27 13.01 0.22 -0.15
CA GLU A 27 14.31 0.03 0.50
C GLU A 27 14.99 1.36 0.82
N LYS A 28 15.03 2.31 -0.13
CA LYS A 28 15.63 3.63 0.09
C LYS A 28 14.89 4.43 1.17
N VAL A 29 13.56 4.35 1.22
CA VAL A 29 12.75 4.96 2.29
C VAL A 29 13.15 4.37 3.65
N VAL A 30 13.19 3.04 3.77
CA VAL A 30 13.52 2.38 5.04
C VAL A 30 14.97 2.72 5.48
N GLU A 31 15.93 2.74 4.56
CA GLU A 31 17.32 3.10 4.86
C GLU A 31 17.50 4.54 5.34
N TYR A 32 16.80 5.49 4.71
CA TYR A 32 16.84 6.87 5.17
C TYR A 32 16.21 7.03 6.54
N MET A 33 15.05 6.40 6.74
CA MET A 33 14.32 6.43 7.99
C MET A 33 15.15 5.85 9.15
N ALA A 34 15.91 4.79 8.91
CA ALA A 34 16.85 4.23 9.88
C ALA A 34 17.97 5.23 10.29
N LYS A 35 18.36 6.16 9.41
CA LYS A 35 19.38 7.20 9.73
C LYS A 35 18.85 8.30 10.64
N LEU A 36 17.53 8.37 10.87
CA LEU A 36 16.90 9.36 11.76
C LEU A 36 16.92 8.94 13.24
N GLU A 37 17.43 7.75 13.54
CA GLU A 37 17.63 7.32 14.93
C GLU A 37 18.73 8.14 15.64
N PRO A 38 18.59 8.42 16.96
CA PRO A 38 17.51 7.98 17.85
C PRO A 38 16.30 8.94 17.89
N ALA A 39 16.28 9.99 17.07
CA ALA A 39 15.21 11.00 17.10
C ALA A 39 13.86 10.40 16.72
N ILE A 40 13.85 9.55 15.70
CA ILE A 40 12.67 8.80 15.22
C ILE A 40 12.99 7.31 15.21
N LYS A 41 12.22 6.51 15.95
CA LYS A 41 12.29 5.04 15.93
C LYS A 41 11.16 4.51 15.05
N ILE A 42 11.50 3.69 14.08
CA ILE A 42 10.55 3.27 13.05
C ILE A 42 10.45 1.75 13.06
N ARG A 43 9.22 1.23 13.12
CA ARG A 43 8.95 -0.16 12.75
C ARG A 43 8.36 -0.21 11.36
N VAL A 44 8.86 -1.13 10.56
CA VAL A 44 8.46 -1.31 9.16
C VAL A 44 7.75 -2.65 8.99
N GLY A 45 6.67 -2.65 8.21
CA GLY A 45 5.83 -3.82 7.96
C GLY A 45 5.32 -3.84 6.54
N PHE A 46 4.86 -5.00 6.06
CA PHE A 46 4.44 -5.19 4.68
C PHE A 46 3.18 -6.06 4.57
N CYS A 47 2.28 -5.70 3.67
CA CYS A 47 1.11 -6.48 3.28
C CYS A 47 1.02 -6.53 1.75
N GLY A 48 1.30 -7.70 1.17
CA GLY A 48 1.11 -7.96 -0.25
C GLY A 48 -0.27 -8.52 -0.52
N TYR A 49 -0.92 -8.08 -1.59
CA TYR A 49 -2.15 -8.69 -2.10
C TYR A 49 -2.01 -9.12 -3.56
N ARG A 50 -2.90 -9.99 -4.03
CA ARG A 50 -3.16 -10.32 -5.44
C ARG A 50 -4.66 -10.43 -5.65
N ASP A 51 -5.15 -11.37 -6.45
CA ASP A 51 -6.56 -11.58 -6.68
C ASP A 51 -7.14 -12.71 -5.80
N HIS A 52 -8.46 -12.71 -5.62
CA HIS A 52 -9.25 -13.74 -4.96
C HIS A 52 -8.97 -15.16 -5.46
N CYS A 53 -8.59 -15.34 -6.74
CA CYS A 53 -8.26 -16.64 -7.32
C CYS A 53 -6.89 -17.19 -6.87
N ASP A 54 -5.99 -16.37 -6.32
CA ASP A 54 -4.59 -16.72 -6.05
C ASP A 54 -4.33 -17.44 -4.73
N ASN A 55 -5.30 -18.20 -4.23
CA ASN A 55 -5.05 -18.98 -3.02
C ASN A 55 -3.99 -20.08 -3.27
N PRO A 56 -3.00 -20.25 -2.36
CA PRO A 56 -2.90 -19.66 -1.02
C PRO A 56 -2.03 -18.39 -0.93
N ILE A 57 -1.49 -17.88 -2.04
CA ILE A 57 -0.54 -16.75 -2.05
C ILE A 57 -1.23 -15.37 -2.11
N ARG A 58 -2.55 -15.33 -2.23
CA ARG A 58 -3.37 -14.11 -2.33
C ARG A 58 -2.95 -13.00 -1.38
N LEU A 59 -2.78 -13.31 -0.09
CA LEU A 59 -2.40 -12.33 0.92
C LEU A 59 -1.09 -12.74 1.60
N GLN A 60 -0.15 -11.81 1.68
CA GLN A 60 1.13 -11.99 2.37
C GLN A 60 1.28 -10.91 3.44
N VAL A 61 1.47 -11.30 4.69
CA VAL A 61 1.61 -10.36 5.82
C VAL A 61 2.98 -10.57 6.47
N PHE A 62 3.75 -9.50 6.56
CA PHE A 62 4.98 -9.41 7.32
C PHE A 62 4.80 -8.32 8.39
N ASP A 63 4.72 -8.75 9.65
CA ASP A 63 4.45 -7.87 10.77
C ASP A 63 5.62 -6.91 11.05
N PHE A 64 5.37 -5.88 11.87
CA PHE A 64 6.30 -4.81 12.17
C PHE A 64 7.61 -5.27 12.82
N THR A 65 8.74 -4.96 12.17
CA THR A 65 10.10 -5.14 12.72
C THR A 65 10.85 -3.82 12.83
N TYR A 66 11.82 -3.73 13.75
CA TYR A 66 12.81 -2.64 13.76
C TYR A 66 14.02 -2.96 12.86
N SER A 67 14.16 -4.20 12.39
CA SER A 67 15.30 -4.62 11.59
C SER A 67 15.08 -4.27 10.13
N CYS A 68 15.75 -3.19 9.67
CA CYS A 68 15.80 -2.84 8.25
C CYS A 68 16.31 -4.02 7.40
N GLU A 69 17.35 -4.73 7.85
CA GLU A 69 17.90 -5.89 7.14
C GLU A 69 16.88 -7.03 6.99
N GLU A 70 16.15 -7.37 8.06
CA GLU A 70 15.12 -8.41 8.02
C GLU A 70 14.01 -8.06 7.04
N PHE A 71 13.55 -6.81 7.09
CA PHE A 71 12.51 -6.30 6.20
C PHE A 71 12.95 -6.31 4.73
N LYS A 72 14.16 -5.82 4.42
CA LYS A 72 14.73 -5.84 3.06
C LYS A 72 14.89 -7.27 2.52
N ASN A 73 15.39 -8.18 3.36
CA ASN A 73 15.50 -9.59 2.99
C ASN A 73 14.14 -10.22 2.69
N TYR A 74 13.10 -9.87 3.45
CA TYR A 74 11.75 -10.33 3.15
C TYR A 74 11.24 -9.74 1.82
N LEU A 75 11.33 -8.42 1.66
CA LEU A 75 10.78 -7.68 0.51
C LEU A 75 11.40 -8.12 -0.83
N SER A 76 12.71 -8.37 -0.86
CA SER A 76 13.39 -8.83 -2.08
C SER A 76 12.86 -10.17 -2.60
N ASN A 77 12.27 -11.00 -1.74
CA ASN A 77 11.70 -12.30 -2.09
C ASN A 77 10.21 -12.25 -2.47
N VAL A 78 9.56 -11.08 -2.48
CA VAL A 78 8.14 -10.93 -2.86
C VAL A 78 8.00 -10.99 -4.39
N PRO A 79 7.31 -11.98 -4.98
CA PRO A 79 7.19 -12.09 -6.43
C PRO A 79 5.99 -11.30 -6.97
N ALA A 80 6.12 -10.76 -8.20
CA ALA A 80 4.99 -10.30 -9.02
C ALA A 80 4.39 -11.50 -9.77
N THR A 81 3.45 -12.18 -9.13
CA THR A 81 2.85 -13.43 -9.62
C THR A 81 1.43 -13.55 -9.14
N GLY A 82 0.57 -14.20 -9.92
CA GLY A 82 -0.86 -14.29 -9.66
C GLY A 82 -1.65 -13.34 -10.56
N GLY A 83 -2.95 -13.24 -10.31
CA GLY A 83 -3.90 -12.48 -11.13
C GLY A 83 -4.08 -13.08 -12.53
N GLY A 84 -4.43 -12.22 -13.49
CA GLY A 84 -4.51 -12.57 -14.92
C GLY A 84 -5.81 -13.25 -15.35
N GLY A 85 -6.85 -13.18 -14.52
CA GLY A 85 -8.24 -13.51 -14.90
C GLY A 85 -8.94 -12.28 -15.47
N ASP A 86 -8.98 -11.21 -14.67
CA ASP A 86 -9.60 -9.92 -14.96
C ASP A 86 -8.68 -8.76 -14.58
N GLY A 87 -9.19 -7.52 -14.67
CA GLY A 87 -8.42 -6.31 -14.36
C GLY A 87 -8.35 -5.96 -12.87
N PRO A 88 -9.46 -5.93 -12.12
CA PRO A 88 -9.44 -5.58 -10.70
C PRO A 88 -8.76 -6.65 -9.82
N GLU A 89 -8.42 -6.28 -8.58
CA GLU A 89 -7.62 -7.11 -7.67
C GLU A 89 -8.20 -7.12 -6.22
N ASP A 90 -7.70 -7.99 -5.32
CA ASP A 90 -8.10 -8.06 -3.89
C ASP A 90 -7.49 -6.91 -3.05
N VAL A 91 -7.63 -5.67 -3.53
CA VAL A 91 -7.16 -4.44 -2.86
C VAL A 91 -7.77 -4.32 -1.46
N LEU A 92 -9.07 -4.62 -1.32
CA LEU A 92 -9.77 -4.51 -0.04
C LEU A 92 -9.28 -5.57 0.96
N GLY A 93 -9.00 -6.80 0.53
CA GLY A 93 -8.39 -7.82 1.37
C GLY A 93 -6.97 -7.45 1.80
N GLY A 94 -6.17 -6.83 0.92
CA GLY A 94 -4.86 -6.28 1.24
C GLY A 94 -4.91 -5.21 2.32
N LEU A 95 -5.75 -4.19 2.14
CA LEU A 95 -5.95 -3.11 3.11
C LEU A 95 -6.54 -3.62 4.42
N ASN A 96 -7.52 -4.52 4.36
CA ASN A 96 -8.11 -5.11 5.55
C ASN A 96 -7.09 -5.95 6.33
N ALA A 97 -6.22 -6.71 5.66
CA ALA A 97 -5.13 -7.43 6.31
C ALA A 97 -4.15 -6.47 7.00
N ALA A 98 -3.79 -5.36 6.35
CA ALA A 98 -2.93 -4.34 6.93
C ALA A 98 -3.56 -3.71 8.20
N VAL A 99 -4.87 -3.46 8.20
CA VAL A 99 -5.58 -2.84 9.34
C VAL A 99 -5.76 -3.84 10.49
N THR A 100 -6.13 -5.09 10.19
CA THR A 100 -6.62 -6.04 11.20
C THR A 100 -5.59 -7.08 11.67
N LYS A 101 -4.56 -7.38 10.87
CA LYS A 101 -3.56 -8.43 11.19
C LYS A 101 -2.22 -7.89 11.65
N MET A 102 -1.89 -6.64 11.33
CA MET A 102 -0.63 -6.01 11.72
C MET A 102 -0.67 -5.51 13.17
N THR A 103 0.45 -5.59 13.91
CA THR A 103 0.52 -5.17 15.32
C THR A 103 0.81 -3.67 15.48
N TRP A 104 -0.09 -2.83 14.99
CA TRP A 104 -0.02 -1.37 15.18
C TRP A 104 0.00 -1.01 16.68
N ARG A 105 1.07 -0.35 17.14
CA ARG A 105 1.24 -0.01 18.56
C ARG A 105 1.75 1.41 18.81
N ASN A 106 2.38 2.02 17.81
CA ASN A 106 2.88 3.38 17.93
C ASN A 106 1.77 4.39 17.62
N THR A 107 1.96 5.64 18.07
CA THR A 107 0.98 6.73 17.93
C THR A 107 0.94 7.28 16.51
N THR A 108 2.07 7.29 15.81
CA THR A 108 2.15 7.70 14.41
C THR A 108 2.09 6.45 13.54
N ARG A 109 1.01 6.32 12.77
CA ARG A 109 0.71 5.14 11.94
C ARG A 109 0.54 5.57 10.50
N VAL A 110 1.40 5.08 9.62
CA VAL A 110 1.40 5.46 8.20
C VAL A 110 1.25 4.20 7.37
N LEU A 111 0.31 4.22 6.42
CA LEU A 111 0.10 3.17 5.44
C LEU A 111 0.32 3.75 4.04
N LEU A 112 1.38 3.28 3.37
CA LEU A 112 1.68 3.60 1.98
C LEU A 112 1.20 2.46 1.10
N HIS A 113 0.13 2.69 0.34
CA HIS A 113 -0.45 1.72 -0.57
C HIS A 113 0.04 1.95 -2.00
N ILE A 114 0.51 0.92 -2.69
CA ILE A 114 1.03 0.96 -4.06
C ILE A 114 0.27 -0.08 -4.89
N GLY A 115 -0.27 0.32 -6.04
CA GLY A 115 -0.95 -0.60 -6.94
C GLY A 115 -1.24 0.00 -8.32
N ASP A 116 -1.45 -0.88 -9.29
CA ASP A 116 -1.73 -0.54 -10.69
C ASP A 116 -3.18 -0.80 -11.12
N TYR A 117 -3.96 -1.57 -10.35
CA TYR A 117 -5.39 -1.80 -10.61
C TYR A 117 -6.30 -1.52 -9.40
N PRO A 118 -7.61 -1.25 -9.62
CA PRO A 118 -8.58 -0.98 -8.55
C PRO A 118 -9.11 -2.27 -7.90
N PRO A 119 -9.84 -2.17 -6.77
CA PRO A 119 -10.66 -3.28 -6.24
C PRO A 119 -11.80 -3.69 -7.18
N HIS A 120 -12.30 -4.92 -7.00
CA HIS A 120 -13.55 -5.39 -7.61
C HIS A 120 -14.78 -4.60 -7.15
N GLY A 121 -15.76 -4.48 -8.04
CA GLY A 121 -17.06 -3.87 -7.77
C GLY A 121 -17.52 -2.89 -8.85
N HIS A 122 -18.83 -2.87 -9.14
CA HIS A 122 -19.47 -1.99 -10.14
C HIS A 122 -19.09 -0.50 -10.02
N GLN A 123 -18.79 -0.02 -8.82
CA GLN A 123 -18.44 1.37 -8.55
C GLN A 123 -17.05 1.78 -9.06
N PHE A 124 -16.20 0.83 -9.47
CA PHE A 124 -14.83 1.09 -9.93
C PHE A 124 -14.68 1.16 -11.45
N ASP A 125 -15.81 1.07 -12.20
CA ASP A 125 -15.90 1.28 -13.65
C ASP A 125 -14.95 0.38 -14.48
N ASN A 126 -14.94 -0.92 -14.17
CA ASN A 126 -14.20 -1.92 -14.95
C ASN A 126 -15.18 -2.84 -15.70
N PRO A 127 -15.14 -2.90 -17.04
CA PRO A 127 -16.05 -3.74 -17.83
C PRO A 127 -15.72 -5.24 -17.78
N GLU A 128 -14.50 -5.61 -17.38
CA GLU A 128 -14.05 -7.00 -17.26
C GLU A 128 -13.66 -7.24 -15.79
N ASP A 129 -14.67 -7.59 -14.99
CA ASP A 129 -14.57 -7.88 -13.55
C ASP A 129 -15.28 -9.22 -13.27
N ASP A 130 -14.54 -10.19 -12.75
CA ASP A 130 -15.03 -11.53 -12.38
C ASP A 130 -15.84 -11.49 -11.07
N TYR A 131 -15.74 -10.42 -10.29
CA TYR A 131 -16.45 -10.16 -9.03
C TYR A 131 -17.17 -8.80 -9.05
N PRO A 132 -18.09 -8.56 -10.01
CA PRO A 132 -18.67 -7.23 -10.21
C PRO A 132 -19.55 -6.79 -9.04
N ASP A 133 -20.08 -7.73 -8.25
CA ASP A 133 -20.84 -7.45 -7.03
C ASP A 133 -19.95 -7.12 -5.81
N GLY A 134 -18.62 -7.03 -5.99
CA GLY A 134 -17.62 -6.68 -4.99
C GLY A 134 -16.90 -7.89 -4.39
N ASP A 135 -16.18 -7.65 -3.28
CA ASP A 135 -15.38 -8.68 -2.59
C ASP A 135 -16.24 -9.91 -2.18
N PRO A 136 -15.85 -11.14 -2.56
CA PRO A 136 -16.61 -12.36 -2.33
C PRO A 136 -16.64 -12.81 -0.85
N TYR A 137 -15.82 -12.19 0.01
CA TYR A 137 -15.84 -12.39 1.47
C TYR A 137 -16.69 -11.33 2.20
N GLY A 138 -17.31 -10.42 1.45
CA GLY A 138 -18.21 -9.39 1.95
C GLY A 138 -17.51 -8.16 2.52
N LEU A 139 -16.22 -7.94 2.21
CA LEU A 139 -15.57 -6.67 2.52
C LEU A 139 -16.16 -5.55 1.66
N THR A 140 -16.26 -4.36 2.24
CA THR A 140 -16.63 -3.15 1.51
C THR A 140 -15.59 -2.08 1.75
N GLU A 141 -15.37 -1.21 0.76
CA GLU A 141 -14.48 -0.07 0.88
C GLU A 141 -14.90 0.84 2.03
N GLU A 142 -16.21 0.98 2.29
CA GLU A 142 -16.70 1.79 3.40
C GLU A 142 -16.26 1.21 4.76
N GLN A 143 -16.41 -0.11 4.95
CA GLN A 143 -15.98 -0.76 6.19
C GLN A 143 -14.47 -0.66 6.39
N VAL A 144 -13.69 -1.10 5.38
CA VAL A 144 -12.22 -1.18 5.48
C VAL A 144 -11.61 0.21 5.68
N LEU A 145 -12.04 1.21 4.90
CA LEU A 145 -11.46 2.55 4.98
C LEU A 145 -11.90 3.29 6.26
N ARG A 146 -13.14 3.09 6.75
CA ARG A 146 -13.56 3.66 8.03
C ARG A 146 -12.85 3.00 9.21
N GLU A 147 -12.58 1.71 9.16
CA GLU A 147 -11.80 1.01 10.18
C GLU A 147 -10.35 1.53 10.21
N MET A 148 -9.72 1.67 9.04
CA MET A 148 -8.40 2.29 8.89
C MET A 148 -8.34 3.69 9.51
N ARG A 149 -9.33 4.54 9.18
CA ARG A 149 -9.44 5.90 9.76
C ARG A 149 -9.65 5.86 11.27
N SER A 150 -10.49 4.95 11.77
CA SER A 150 -10.76 4.80 13.21
C SER A 150 -9.54 4.31 13.99
N ALA A 151 -8.68 3.53 13.33
CA ALA A 151 -7.36 3.14 13.84
C ALA A 151 -6.32 4.27 13.73
N GLU A 152 -6.72 5.46 13.28
CA GLU A 152 -5.87 6.64 13.05
C GLU A 152 -4.65 6.33 12.17
N ILE A 153 -4.84 5.47 11.17
CA ILE A 153 -3.83 5.15 10.17
C ILE A 153 -3.91 6.19 9.06
N HIS A 154 -2.83 6.92 8.85
CA HIS A 154 -2.72 7.89 7.77
C HIS A 154 -2.44 7.17 6.45
N TYR A 155 -3.41 7.20 5.55
CA TYR A 155 -3.39 6.53 4.27
C TYR A 155 -2.80 7.41 3.17
N PHE A 156 -1.96 6.82 2.33
CA PHE A 156 -1.36 7.44 1.16
C PHE A 156 -1.37 6.44 0.01
N PHE A 157 -1.53 6.93 -1.21
CA PHE A 157 -1.61 6.07 -2.38
C PHE A 157 -0.56 6.42 -3.45
N GLY A 158 0.29 5.46 -3.79
CA GLY A 158 1.19 5.48 -4.92
C GLY A 158 0.51 4.91 -6.16
N LYS A 159 0.01 5.79 -7.02
CA LYS A 159 -0.68 5.47 -8.27
C LYS A 159 0.34 5.07 -9.33
N ILE A 160 0.19 3.88 -9.92
CA ILE A 160 1.00 3.42 -11.07
C ILE A 160 0.30 3.69 -12.40
N THR A 161 -0.98 3.34 -12.52
CA THR A 161 -1.75 3.53 -13.77
C THR A 161 -3.02 4.35 -13.52
N GLU A 162 -3.63 4.81 -14.61
CA GLU A 162 -4.94 5.48 -14.62
C GLU A 162 -6.13 4.59 -14.24
N TYR A 163 -5.98 3.26 -14.24
CA TYR A 163 -7.06 2.33 -13.87
C TYR A 163 -7.53 2.51 -12.41
N THR A 164 -6.71 3.15 -11.58
CA THR A 164 -7.02 3.42 -10.17
C THR A 164 -7.71 4.78 -9.94
N ASP A 165 -7.98 5.57 -10.99
CA ASP A 165 -8.54 6.93 -10.83
C ASP A 165 -9.95 6.95 -10.25
N THR A 166 -10.79 5.98 -10.63
CA THR A 166 -12.13 5.85 -10.05
C THR A 166 -12.05 5.40 -8.59
N MET A 167 -11.17 4.44 -8.28
CA MET A 167 -10.89 4.02 -6.89
C MET A 167 -10.48 5.20 -6.02
N ILE A 168 -9.56 6.06 -6.49
CA ILE A 168 -9.12 7.24 -5.74
C ILE A 168 -10.32 8.14 -5.40
N LYS A 169 -11.18 8.44 -6.37
CA LYS A 169 -12.37 9.29 -6.15
C LYS A 169 -13.34 8.66 -5.14
N VAL A 170 -13.61 7.37 -5.28
CA VAL A 170 -14.47 6.62 -4.36
C VAL A 170 -13.90 6.66 -2.95
N PHE A 171 -12.62 6.34 -2.77
CA PHE A 171 -11.97 6.32 -1.47
C PHE A 171 -11.96 7.72 -0.84
N GLN A 172 -11.69 8.77 -1.62
CA GLN A 172 -11.71 10.16 -1.15
C GLN A 172 -13.11 10.59 -0.70
N SER A 173 -14.17 10.08 -1.32
CA SER A 173 -15.55 10.36 -0.88
C SER A 173 -15.87 9.77 0.50
N ILE A 174 -15.17 8.71 0.92
CA ILE A 174 -15.40 8.00 2.18
C ILE A 174 -14.49 8.56 3.29
N ILE A 175 -13.19 8.65 3.00
CA ILE A 175 -12.16 9.03 3.97
C ILE A 175 -11.54 10.41 3.74
N GLY A 176 -12.18 11.25 2.93
CA GLY A 176 -11.68 12.59 2.62
C GLY A 176 -10.43 12.55 1.73
N GLU A 177 -9.92 13.73 1.40
CA GLU A 177 -8.69 13.83 0.61
C GLU A 177 -7.53 13.14 1.33
N PHE A 178 -6.83 12.28 0.59
CA PHE A 178 -5.55 11.72 0.98
C PHE A 178 -4.53 11.99 -0.13
N PRO A 179 -3.23 12.07 0.20
CA PRO A 179 -2.23 12.35 -0.81
C PRO A 179 -2.06 11.17 -1.77
N VAL A 180 -1.98 11.51 -3.06
CA VAL A 180 -1.73 10.59 -4.15
C VAL A 180 -0.40 10.96 -4.80
N PHE A 181 0.44 9.97 -5.01
CA PHE A 181 1.74 10.12 -5.65
C PHE A 181 1.71 9.38 -6.98
N ASP A 182 1.88 10.11 -8.08
CA ASP A 182 1.98 9.51 -9.40
C ASP A 182 3.39 8.94 -9.59
N ILE A 183 3.48 7.63 -9.53
CA ILE A 183 4.71 6.84 -9.64
C ILE A 183 5.20 6.92 -11.11
N MET A 184 4.33 6.78 -12.11
CA MET A 184 4.74 6.67 -13.52
C MET A 184 4.95 8.02 -14.27
N SER A 185 4.72 9.15 -13.62
CA SER A 185 4.94 10.49 -14.21
C SER A 185 6.41 10.82 -14.57
N THR A 186 7.35 9.87 -14.47
CA THR A 186 8.74 9.96 -14.96
C THR A 186 9.16 8.65 -15.65
N PRO A 187 9.71 8.70 -16.87
CA PRO A 187 10.02 7.52 -17.68
C PRO A 187 11.26 6.71 -17.25
N ASP A 188 11.84 6.98 -16.06
CA ASP A 188 13.06 6.31 -15.58
C ASP A 188 12.87 5.78 -14.15
N PRO A 189 13.17 4.48 -13.88
CA PRO A 189 13.14 3.87 -12.55
C PRO A 189 13.89 4.64 -11.46
N GLU A 190 14.97 5.37 -11.79
CA GLU A 190 15.66 6.20 -10.78
C GLU A 190 14.82 7.38 -10.29
N GLY A 191 14.03 8.01 -11.19
CA GLY A 191 13.10 9.09 -10.85
C GLY A 191 11.86 8.61 -10.09
N LEU A 192 11.50 7.33 -10.28
CA LEU A 192 10.46 6.64 -9.51
C LEU A 192 10.76 6.66 -8.03
N VAL A 193 12.01 6.30 -7.71
CA VAL A 193 12.47 6.12 -6.35
C VAL A 193 12.52 7.46 -5.63
N GLU A 194 13.05 8.51 -6.25
CA GLU A 194 13.13 9.84 -5.63
C GLU A 194 11.74 10.41 -5.31
N LYS A 195 10.78 10.30 -6.23
CA LYS A 195 9.40 10.76 -6.00
C LYS A 195 8.71 10.01 -4.88
N PHE A 196 8.79 8.67 -4.90
CA PHE A 196 8.21 7.85 -3.84
C PHE A 196 8.88 8.15 -2.48
N PHE A 197 10.18 8.40 -2.50
CA PHE A 197 10.94 8.74 -1.32
C PHE A 197 10.49 10.08 -0.70
N ASP A 198 10.40 11.14 -1.52
CA ASP A 198 9.93 12.46 -1.08
C ASP A 198 8.49 12.40 -0.57
N ALA A 199 7.66 11.64 -1.28
CA ALA A 199 6.28 11.35 -0.92
C ALA A 199 6.17 10.70 0.47
N ALA A 200 6.92 9.63 0.71
CA ALA A 200 6.95 8.92 1.99
C ALA A 200 7.49 9.81 3.13
N CYS A 201 8.53 10.59 2.88
CA CYS A 201 9.07 11.52 3.88
C CYS A 201 8.05 12.62 4.22
N SER A 202 7.38 13.19 3.22
CA SER A 202 6.31 14.17 3.40
C SER A 202 5.13 13.60 4.18
N ALA A 203 4.73 12.36 3.85
CA ALA A 203 3.67 11.62 4.52
C ALA A 203 3.94 11.46 6.02
N ILE A 204 5.15 11.01 6.36
CA ILE A 204 5.59 10.81 7.73
C ILE A 204 5.66 12.15 8.47
N ASN A 205 6.30 13.17 7.89
CA ASN A 205 6.38 14.50 8.50
C ASN A 205 5.01 15.13 8.75
N SER A 206 4.07 14.95 7.82
CA SER A 206 2.69 15.44 7.97
C SER A 206 1.97 14.73 9.10
N ALA A 207 2.08 13.39 9.17
CA ALA A 207 1.48 12.58 10.23
C ALA A 207 2.06 12.92 11.62
N ILE A 208 3.34 13.28 11.69
CA ILE A 208 4.00 13.75 12.90
C ILE A 208 3.45 15.11 13.33
N THR A 209 3.39 16.07 12.40
CA THR A 209 2.96 17.45 12.70
C THR A 209 1.50 17.52 13.15
N LEU A 210 0.62 16.68 12.60
CA LEU A 210 -0.80 16.63 13.01
C LEU A 210 -1.03 16.16 14.45
N ARG A 211 0.00 15.61 15.11
CA ARG A 211 -0.06 15.05 16.47
C ARG A 211 0.58 15.96 17.53
N GLU A 212 1.27 17.04 17.14
CA GLU A 212 1.81 18.08 18.04
C GLU A 212 0.78 19.19 18.31
#